data_AF-A0A2D6F5N0-F1
#
_entry.id   AF-A0A2D6F5N0-F1
#
_cell.length_a   1.000
_cell.length_b   1.000
_cell.length_c   1.000
_cell.angle_alpha   90.00
_cell.angle_beta   90.00
_cell.angle_gamma   90.00
#
_symmetry.space_group_name_H-M   'P 1'
#
loop_
_entity.id
_entity.type
_entity.pdbx_description
1 polymer ?
#
loop_
_entity_poly.entity_id
_entity_poly.type
_entity_poly.pdbx_seq_one_letter_code
_entity_poly.pdbx_strand_id
1 'polypeptide(L)'
;MTPHIPAVETGLSSDPEMNWGVPGLAGKAIVSFSDAQSPPNMGRELTIFQGVASYRDLAAGLRENRVERTLEFFPEGGKYYLSGHRKCRISQTAGETGQAGTRCPECGRPLTLGVPHRVQELSQAESQSDHEERRPYTKLAPLIELLAHTTGKGWAAKSAGLAYHRICSELGGEVQVLTKAGTATLSGLGERTWPSP
;
A
#
# COMPACT_ATOMS: atom_id res chain seq x y z
N MET A 1 10.61 -2.39 24.60
CA MET A 1 9.19 -2.49 24.21
C MET A 1 8.94 -3.89 23.67
N THR A 2 7.91 -4.57 24.20
CA THR A 2 7.29 -5.85 23.79
C THR A 2 8.18 -6.87 23.04
N PRO A 3 9.03 -7.62 23.76
CA PRO A 3 9.77 -8.77 23.20
C PRO A 3 8.88 -9.89 22.64
N HIS A 4 7.56 -9.76 22.82
CA HIS A 4 6.55 -10.72 22.39
C HIS A 4 5.78 -10.31 21.12
N ILE A 5 6.09 -9.15 20.52
CA ILE A 5 5.48 -8.70 19.26
C ILE A 5 6.51 -8.87 18.14
N PRO A 6 6.42 -9.94 17.34
CA PRO A 6 7.45 -10.27 16.35
C PRO A 6 7.26 -9.56 15.00
N ALA A 7 6.05 -9.08 14.71
CA ALA A 7 5.70 -8.48 13.44
C ALA A 7 4.85 -7.22 13.64
N VAL A 8 4.89 -6.33 12.67
CA VAL A 8 4.07 -5.11 12.59
C VAL A 8 3.46 -5.01 11.20
N GLU A 9 2.19 -4.62 11.16
CA GLU A 9 1.46 -4.41 9.92
C GLU A 9 1.64 -2.97 9.44
N THR A 10 1.94 -2.77 8.16
CA THR A 10 2.03 -1.45 7.51
C THR A 10 0.68 -0.73 7.53
N GLY A 11 -0.36 -1.46 7.13
CA GLY A 11 -1.70 -0.96 6.86
C GLY A 11 -1.72 0.05 5.71
N LEU A 12 -2.93 0.43 5.29
CA LEU A 12 -3.19 1.24 4.08
C LEU A 12 -2.63 2.67 4.08
N SER A 13 -2.00 3.09 5.18
CA SER A 13 -1.56 4.46 5.42
C SER A 13 -0.04 4.61 5.42
N SER A 14 0.70 3.50 5.38
CA SER A 14 2.16 3.52 5.32
C SER A 14 2.68 2.37 4.47
N ASP A 15 3.96 2.40 4.14
CA ASP A 15 4.64 1.31 3.45
C ASP A 15 5.87 0.85 4.25
N PRO A 16 6.56 -0.23 3.85
CA PRO A 16 7.72 -0.72 4.58
C PRO A 16 8.83 0.33 4.74
N GLU A 17 9.03 1.19 3.74
CA GLU A 17 10.05 2.24 3.77
C GLU A 17 9.78 3.27 4.86
N MET A 18 8.53 3.71 5.00
CA MET A 18 8.09 4.58 6.08
C MET A 18 8.30 3.93 7.46
N ASN A 19 8.14 2.61 7.57
CA ASN A 19 8.27 1.88 8.84
C ASN A 19 9.73 1.59 9.23
N TRP A 20 10.63 1.36 8.27
CA TRP A 20 12.04 1.08 8.54
C TRP A 20 12.76 2.21 9.26
N GLY A 21 12.33 3.46 9.03
CA GLY A 21 12.90 4.61 9.73
C GLY A 21 12.59 4.66 11.22
N VAL A 22 11.60 3.89 11.72
CA VAL A 22 11.09 3.96 13.10
C VAL A 22 11.84 2.97 14.01
N PRO A 23 12.68 3.43 14.96
CA PRO A 23 13.50 2.54 15.80
C PRO A 23 12.70 1.55 16.65
N GLY A 24 11.47 1.92 17.04
CA GLY A 24 10.58 1.04 17.79
C GLY A 24 10.11 -0.21 17.02
N LEU A 25 10.32 -0.22 15.70
CA LEU A 25 9.97 -1.30 14.78
C LEU A 25 11.18 -2.13 14.33
N ALA A 26 12.40 -1.74 14.72
CA ALA A 26 13.61 -2.47 14.37
C ALA A 26 13.54 -3.93 14.85
N GLY A 27 14.03 -4.86 14.02
CA GLY A 27 13.98 -6.31 14.29
C GLY A 27 12.60 -6.96 14.17
N LYS A 28 11.55 -6.23 13.78
CA LYS A 28 10.22 -6.79 13.56
C LYS A 28 10.01 -7.14 12.10
N ALA A 29 9.32 -8.24 11.84
CA ALA A 29 8.84 -8.53 10.49
C ALA A 29 7.82 -7.47 10.06
N ILE A 30 8.05 -6.84 8.90
CA ILE A 30 7.06 -5.98 8.27
C ILE A 30 6.11 -6.86 7.46
N VAL A 31 4.81 -6.75 7.74
CA VAL A 31 3.75 -7.46 7.04
C VAL A 31 2.67 -6.49 6.56
N SER A 32 1.87 -6.93 5.61
CA SER A 32 0.84 -6.13 4.95
C SER A 32 -0.39 -7.00 4.67
N PHE A 33 -1.56 -6.51 5.06
CA PHE A 33 -2.83 -7.21 4.95
C PHE A 33 -3.95 -6.25 4.55
N SER A 34 -4.92 -6.76 3.81
CA SER A 34 -5.97 -5.93 3.21
C SER A 34 -6.93 -5.20 4.17
N ASP A 35 -7.06 -5.61 5.44
CA ASP A 35 -8.18 -5.19 6.32
C ASP A 35 -9.54 -5.16 5.57
N ALA A 36 -9.83 -6.26 4.86
CA ALA A 36 -10.95 -6.31 3.94
C ALA A 36 -12.29 -6.42 4.67
N GLN A 37 -13.08 -5.34 4.65
CA GLN A 37 -14.45 -5.29 5.17
C GLN A 37 -15.50 -5.63 4.10
N SER A 38 -15.07 -5.86 2.85
CA SER A 38 -15.91 -6.28 1.74
C SER A 38 -15.10 -7.11 0.75
N PRO A 39 -15.72 -8.01 -0.03
CA PRO A 39 -15.01 -8.84 -1.00
C PRO A 39 -14.17 -8.04 -2.02
N PRO A 40 -14.60 -6.89 -2.54
CA PRO A 40 -13.78 -6.08 -3.46
C PRO A 40 -12.49 -5.53 -2.83
N ASN A 41 -12.43 -5.40 -1.50
CA ASN A 41 -11.23 -4.90 -0.81
C ASN A 41 -10.24 -6.02 -0.47
N MET A 42 -10.60 -7.29 -0.74
CA MET A 42 -9.74 -8.43 -0.42
C MET A 42 -8.48 -8.43 -1.28
N GLY A 43 -7.32 -8.57 -0.63
CA GLY A 43 -6.04 -8.72 -1.32
C GLY A 43 -5.49 -7.44 -1.96
N ARG A 44 -6.02 -6.25 -1.61
CA ARG A 44 -5.39 -4.96 -1.96
C ARG A 44 -4.01 -4.75 -1.33
N GLU A 45 -3.74 -5.49 -0.25
CA GLU A 45 -2.47 -5.59 0.44
C GLU A 45 -2.24 -7.05 0.84
N LEU A 46 -1.01 -7.54 0.65
CA LEU A 46 -0.66 -8.96 0.78
C LEU A 46 0.75 -9.15 1.31
N THR A 47 0.94 -10.19 2.12
CA THR A 47 2.26 -10.68 2.52
C THR A 47 2.53 -12.03 1.90
N ILE A 48 3.68 -12.17 1.23
CA ILE A 48 4.16 -13.44 0.69
C ILE A 48 5.15 -14.04 1.70
N PHE A 49 4.79 -15.19 2.26
CA PHE A 49 5.62 -15.93 3.22
C PHE A 49 6.32 -17.12 2.56
N GLN A 50 7.51 -17.44 3.05
CA GLN A 50 8.21 -18.68 2.71
C GLN A 50 7.53 -19.89 3.39
N GLY A 51 7.56 -21.05 2.72
CA GLY A 51 7.05 -22.32 3.26
C GLY A 51 5.75 -22.78 2.60
N VAL A 52 5.01 -23.64 3.29
CA VAL A 52 3.72 -24.15 2.81
C VAL A 52 2.55 -23.44 3.50
N ALA A 53 1.37 -23.45 2.86
CA ALA A 53 0.16 -22.84 3.40
C ALA A 53 -0.36 -23.61 4.64
N SER A 54 0.25 -23.36 5.79
CA SER A 54 -0.08 -23.96 7.07
C SER A 54 0.04 -22.93 8.19
N TYR A 55 -0.74 -23.12 9.26
CA TYR A 55 -0.64 -22.26 10.43
C TYR A 55 0.78 -22.23 11.03
N ARG A 56 1.46 -23.38 11.05
CA ARG A 56 2.82 -23.50 11.58
C ARG A 56 3.79 -22.59 10.83
N ASP A 57 3.76 -22.67 9.50
CA ASP A 57 4.68 -21.91 8.66
C ASP A 57 4.30 -20.43 8.61
N LEU A 58 3.01 -20.07 8.67
CA LEU A 58 2.57 -18.69 8.87
C LEU A 58 3.10 -18.11 10.20
N ALA A 59 2.95 -18.86 11.28
CA ALA A 59 3.41 -18.43 12.60
C ALA A 59 4.94 -18.31 12.67
N ALA A 60 5.68 -19.21 12.00
CA ALA A 60 7.12 -19.08 11.83
C ALA A 60 7.48 -17.87 10.95
N GLY A 61 6.73 -17.62 9.88
CA GLY A 61 6.91 -16.47 8.99
C GLY A 61 6.83 -15.14 9.70
N LEU A 62 5.86 -15.00 10.61
CA LEU A 62 5.73 -13.84 11.48
C LEU A 62 6.86 -13.74 12.52
N ARG A 63 7.20 -14.85 13.19
CA ARG A 63 8.17 -14.85 14.30
C ARG A 63 9.63 -14.70 13.87
N GLU A 64 9.98 -15.29 12.75
CA GLU A 64 11.35 -15.44 12.28
C GLU A 64 11.62 -14.57 11.04
N ASN A 65 10.70 -13.66 10.71
CA ASN A 65 10.77 -12.78 9.54
C ASN A 65 11.01 -13.56 8.23
N ARG A 66 10.24 -14.65 8.00
CA ARG A 66 10.27 -15.41 6.73
C ARG A 66 9.33 -14.80 5.68
N VAL A 67 9.27 -13.47 5.65
CA VAL A 67 8.57 -12.70 4.62
C VAL A 67 9.47 -12.65 3.38
N GLU A 68 8.95 -13.08 2.24
CA GLU A 68 9.65 -12.95 0.96
C GLU A 68 9.52 -11.54 0.42
N ARG A 69 8.29 -11.01 0.40
CA ARG A 69 7.95 -9.66 0.00
C ARG A 69 6.54 -9.27 0.45
N THR A 70 6.23 -7.99 0.42
CA THR A 70 4.86 -7.49 0.55
C THR A 70 4.37 -6.85 -0.77
N LEU A 71 3.06 -6.87 -0.95
CA LEU A 71 2.35 -6.06 -1.93
C LEU A 71 1.56 -5.01 -1.16
N GLU A 72 1.84 -3.75 -1.44
CA GLU A 72 1.33 -2.60 -0.69
C GLU A 72 0.38 -1.78 -1.55
N PHE A 73 -0.53 -1.05 -0.91
CA PHE A 73 -1.24 0.04 -1.57
C PHE A 73 -0.34 1.30 -1.61
N PHE A 74 -0.71 2.29 -2.41
CA PHE A 74 -0.05 3.60 -2.41
C PHE A 74 -0.55 4.44 -1.23
N PRO A 75 0.24 4.64 -0.14
CA PRO A 75 -0.21 5.42 1.01
C PRO A 75 -0.56 6.87 0.65
N GLU A 76 -0.02 7.39 -0.46
CA GLU A 76 -0.30 8.71 -1.02
C GLU A 76 -1.78 8.93 -1.37
N GLY A 77 -2.51 7.84 -1.68
CA GLY A 77 -3.97 7.86 -1.88
C GLY A 77 -4.77 7.98 -0.60
N GLY A 78 -4.12 7.91 0.57
CA GLY A 78 -4.75 7.95 1.88
C GLY A 78 -5.31 9.33 2.23
N LYS A 79 -6.49 9.33 2.87
CA LYS A 79 -7.21 10.55 3.31
C LYS A 79 -6.37 11.51 4.16
N TYR A 80 -5.44 10.96 4.94
CA TYR A 80 -4.59 11.69 5.88
C TYR A 80 -3.11 11.56 5.52
N TYR A 81 -2.78 11.36 4.25
CA TYR A 81 -1.37 11.31 3.84
C TYR A 81 -0.70 12.67 4.08
N LEU A 82 -1.22 13.76 3.55
CA LEU A 82 -0.67 15.10 3.80
C LEU A 82 -1.26 15.74 5.05
N SER A 83 -0.46 16.58 5.72
CA SER A 83 -0.96 17.46 6.77
C SER A 83 -1.88 18.51 6.14
N GLY A 84 -2.99 18.86 6.78
CA GLY A 84 -3.91 19.81 6.15
C GLY A 84 -5.02 20.37 7.02
N HIS A 85 -5.72 21.36 6.47
CA HIS A 85 -6.91 21.96 7.07
C HIS A 85 -8.01 22.10 6.02
N ARG A 86 -8.99 21.18 6.09
CA ARG A 86 -10.05 21.02 5.08
C ARG A 86 -10.82 22.30 4.78
N LYS A 87 -11.14 23.12 5.79
CA LYS A 87 -11.94 24.35 5.61
C LYS A 87 -11.18 25.40 4.80
N CYS A 88 -9.88 25.52 5.01
CA CYS A 88 -9.01 26.46 4.28
C CYS A 88 -8.37 25.83 3.04
N ARG A 89 -8.65 24.55 2.74
CA ARG A 89 -8.05 23.77 1.63
C ARG A 89 -6.52 23.77 1.63
N ILE A 90 -5.92 23.80 2.82
CA ILE A 90 -4.48 23.69 2.99
C ILE A 90 -4.07 22.22 2.99
N SER A 91 -3.00 21.91 2.26
CA SER A 91 -2.32 20.61 2.23
C SER A 91 -0.82 20.84 2.19
N GLN A 92 -0.08 20.13 3.03
CA GLN A 92 1.36 20.31 3.24
C GLN A 92 2.04 18.96 3.42
N THR A 93 3.21 18.81 2.80
CA THR A 93 4.15 17.72 3.05
C THR A 93 4.67 17.76 4.49
N ALA A 94 5.29 16.67 4.93
CA ALA A 94 5.92 16.60 6.24
C ALA A 94 7.00 17.68 6.42
N GLY A 95 7.83 17.90 5.38
CA GLY A 95 8.86 18.96 5.36
C GLY A 95 8.28 20.37 5.46
N GLU A 96 7.23 20.68 4.68
CA GLU A 96 6.55 21.98 4.75
C GLU A 96 5.92 22.22 6.13
N THR A 97 5.28 21.20 6.70
CA THR A 97 4.68 21.28 8.05
C THR A 97 5.75 21.48 9.12
N GLY A 98 6.91 20.82 8.98
CA GLY A 98 8.05 21.00 9.89
C GLY A 98 8.62 22.42 9.88
N GLN A 99 8.54 23.12 8.75
CA GLN A 99 8.99 24.51 8.62
C GLN A 99 7.92 25.54 9.02
N ALA A 100 6.68 25.34 8.58
CA ALA A 100 5.57 26.28 8.79
C ALA A 100 4.89 26.12 10.16
N GLY A 101 5.14 25.01 10.86
CA GLY A 101 4.49 24.63 12.10
C GLY A 101 3.13 23.95 11.89
N THR A 102 2.51 23.56 13.00
CA THR A 102 1.30 22.71 13.01
C THR A 102 -0.02 23.49 13.03
N ARG A 103 0.02 24.79 12.67
CA ARG A 103 -1.16 25.68 12.60
C ARG A 103 -1.41 26.13 11.17
N CYS A 104 -2.67 26.21 10.80
CA CYS A 104 -3.12 26.65 9.49
C CYS A 104 -2.68 28.10 9.24
N PRO A 105 -1.98 28.40 8.13
CA PRO A 105 -1.50 29.75 7.84
C PRO A 105 -2.65 30.74 7.58
N GLU A 106 -3.82 30.25 7.16
CA GLU A 106 -4.98 31.08 6.82
C GLU A 106 -5.83 31.50 8.04
N CYS A 107 -5.94 30.63 9.06
CA CYS A 107 -6.88 30.86 10.17
C CYS A 107 -6.33 30.54 11.57
N GLY A 108 -5.07 30.12 11.69
CA GLY A 108 -4.39 29.85 12.96
C GLY A 108 -4.86 28.59 13.72
N ARG A 109 -5.90 27.89 13.23
CA ARG A 109 -6.39 26.64 13.83
C ARG A 109 -5.42 25.48 13.58
N PRO A 110 -5.39 24.44 14.43
CA PRO A 110 -4.51 23.28 14.22
C PRO A 110 -4.74 22.59 12.87
N LEU A 111 -3.65 22.15 12.25
CA LEU A 111 -3.69 21.23 11.12
C LEU A 111 -4.03 19.81 11.60
N THR A 112 -4.74 19.04 10.77
CA THR A 112 -4.70 17.59 10.88
C THR A 112 -3.34 17.13 10.37
N LEU A 113 -2.50 16.55 11.22
CA LEU A 113 -1.16 16.10 10.83
C LEU A 113 -1.23 14.83 9.98
N GLY A 114 -0.45 14.81 8.90
CA GLY A 114 -0.39 13.70 7.97
C GLY A 114 0.45 12.53 8.50
N VAL A 115 0.26 11.34 7.92
CA VAL A 115 1.00 10.13 8.31
C VAL A 115 2.52 10.28 8.15
N PRO A 116 3.06 10.81 7.03
CA PRO A 116 4.50 11.05 6.87
C PRO A 116 5.06 12.03 7.90
N HIS A 117 4.26 13.00 8.37
CA HIS A 117 4.70 13.90 9.46
C HIS A 117 4.93 13.11 10.74
N ARG A 118 3.99 12.22 11.09
CA ARG A 118 4.13 11.36 12.27
C ARG A 118 5.28 10.37 12.13
N VAL A 119 5.47 9.79 10.94
CA VAL A 119 6.62 8.92 10.67
C VAL A 119 7.92 9.69 10.87
N GLN A 120 8.05 10.87 10.27
CA GLN A 120 9.25 11.71 10.41
C GLN A 120 9.54 12.09 11.88
N GLU A 121 8.52 12.36 12.70
CA GLU A 121 8.71 12.60 14.16
C GLU A 121 9.27 11.38 14.91
N LEU A 122 8.94 10.18 14.45
CA LEU A 122 9.33 8.92 15.07
C LEU A 122 10.64 8.36 14.52
N SER A 123 11.02 8.77 13.31
CA SER A 123 12.17 8.22 12.62
C SER A 123 13.51 8.75 13.16
N GLN A 124 14.55 7.94 13.02
CA GLN A 124 15.94 8.33 13.28
C GLN A 124 16.82 8.13 12.04
N ALA A 125 18.04 8.68 12.06
CA ALA A 125 19.00 8.47 10.98
C ALA A 125 19.38 6.98 10.89
N GLU A 126 19.36 6.43 9.68
CA GLU A 126 19.57 5.00 9.42
C GLU A 126 21.01 4.56 9.72
N SER A 127 21.16 3.34 10.24
CA SER A 127 22.46 2.67 10.38
C SER A 127 22.64 1.60 9.30
N GLN A 128 23.88 1.30 8.91
CA GLN A 128 24.16 0.33 7.83
C GLN A 128 23.64 -1.09 8.11
N SER A 129 23.53 -1.49 9.39
CA SER A 129 22.97 -2.79 9.79
C SER A 129 21.47 -2.93 9.49
N ASP A 130 20.76 -1.82 9.32
CA ASP A 130 19.30 -1.82 9.13
C ASP A 130 18.88 -2.28 7.72
N HIS A 131 19.82 -2.45 6.79
CA HIS A 131 19.52 -2.83 5.41
C HIS A 131 19.39 -4.34 5.19
N GLU A 132 20.04 -5.17 6.00
CA GLU A 132 20.02 -6.65 5.82
C GLU A 132 18.67 -7.28 6.16
N GLU A 133 17.86 -6.60 6.98
CA GLU A 133 16.54 -7.08 7.40
C GLU A 133 15.38 -6.61 6.50
N ARG A 134 15.66 -5.73 5.53
CA ARG A 134 14.63 -5.12 4.67
C ARG A 134 14.16 -6.12 3.62
N ARG A 135 12.89 -6.49 3.69
CA ARG A 135 12.24 -7.32 2.67
C ARG A 135 11.75 -6.44 1.52
N PRO A 136 11.86 -6.89 0.26
CA PRO A 136 11.34 -6.13 -0.87
C PRO A 136 9.83 -5.94 -0.77
N TYR A 137 9.34 -4.85 -1.35
CA TYR A 137 7.91 -4.57 -1.43
C TYR A 137 7.56 -4.04 -2.82
N THR A 138 6.28 -4.05 -3.16
CA THR A 138 5.79 -3.48 -4.42
C THR A 138 4.45 -2.83 -4.22
N LYS A 139 4.32 -1.58 -4.65
CA LYS A 139 3.07 -0.84 -4.60
C LYS A 139 2.23 -1.19 -5.83
N LEU A 140 0.96 -1.55 -5.61
CA LEU A 140 0.00 -1.85 -6.67
C LEU A 140 -1.23 -0.96 -6.53
N ALA A 141 -1.70 -0.45 -7.66
CA ALA A 141 -3.03 0.15 -7.76
C ALA A 141 -4.03 -0.94 -8.14
N PRO A 142 -5.25 -0.95 -7.55
CA PRO A 142 -6.28 -1.91 -7.88
C PRO A 142 -6.57 -1.93 -9.38
N LEU A 143 -6.68 -3.12 -9.98
CA LEU A 143 -6.90 -3.26 -11.43
C LEU A 143 -8.16 -2.53 -11.89
N ILE A 144 -9.21 -2.55 -11.08
CA ILE A 144 -10.45 -1.82 -11.39
C ILE A 144 -10.24 -0.30 -11.50
N GLU A 145 -9.32 0.28 -10.71
CA GLU A 145 -8.97 1.70 -10.78
C GLU A 145 -8.15 2.01 -12.04
N LEU A 146 -7.23 1.13 -12.41
CA LEU A 146 -6.47 1.24 -13.66
C LEU A 146 -7.40 1.17 -14.88
N LEU A 147 -8.36 0.25 -14.88
CA LEU A 147 -9.38 0.13 -15.94
C LEU A 147 -10.30 1.35 -15.99
N ALA A 148 -10.71 1.86 -14.84
CA ALA A 148 -11.51 3.07 -14.74
C ALA A 148 -10.77 4.28 -15.34
N HIS A 149 -9.51 4.46 -14.95
CA HIS A 149 -8.64 5.52 -15.43
C HIS A 149 -8.44 5.45 -16.95
N THR A 150 -8.06 4.29 -17.47
CA THR A 150 -7.82 4.08 -18.91
C THR A 150 -9.07 4.22 -19.77
N THR A 151 -10.24 3.88 -19.25
CA THR A 151 -11.51 4.03 -19.99
C THR A 151 -12.20 5.38 -19.77
N GLY A 152 -11.63 6.28 -18.96
CA GLY A 152 -12.23 7.56 -18.63
C GLY A 152 -13.56 7.45 -17.88
N LYS A 153 -13.80 6.33 -17.18
CA LYS A 153 -15.06 6.04 -16.48
C LYS A 153 -14.81 5.92 -14.99
N GLY A 154 -15.88 6.03 -14.19
CA GLY A 154 -15.79 5.75 -12.76
C GLY A 154 -15.52 4.26 -12.49
N TRP A 155 -14.81 3.95 -11.41
CA TRP A 155 -14.53 2.56 -10.99
C TRP A 155 -15.82 1.74 -10.73
N ALA A 156 -16.90 2.41 -10.35
CA ALA A 156 -18.22 1.81 -10.17
C ALA A 156 -18.99 1.58 -11.50
N ALA A 157 -18.42 1.96 -12.65
CA ALA A 157 -19.09 1.79 -13.94
C ALA A 157 -19.19 0.31 -14.31
N LYS A 158 -20.37 -0.11 -14.77
CA LYS A 158 -20.64 -1.50 -15.21
C LYS A 158 -19.60 -2.00 -16.22
N SER A 159 -19.16 -1.16 -17.15
CA SER A 159 -18.16 -1.54 -18.15
C SER A 159 -16.77 -1.81 -17.54
N ALA A 160 -16.37 -1.06 -16.51
CA ALA A 160 -15.10 -1.31 -15.82
C ALA A 160 -15.17 -2.63 -15.06
N GLY A 161 -16.28 -2.90 -14.36
CA GLY A 161 -16.51 -4.17 -13.68
C GLY A 161 -16.53 -5.38 -14.63
N LEU A 162 -17.20 -5.27 -15.78
CA LEU A 162 -17.21 -6.34 -16.79
C LEU A 162 -15.82 -6.62 -17.34
N ALA A 163 -15.04 -5.59 -17.66
CA ALA A 163 -13.65 -5.74 -18.11
C ALA A 163 -12.78 -6.39 -17.03
N TYR A 164 -12.89 -5.91 -15.78
CA TYR A 164 -12.19 -6.47 -14.63
C TYR A 164 -12.47 -7.97 -14.46
N HIS A 165 -13.74 -8.36 -14.41
CA HIS A 165 -14.12 -9.77 -14.25
C HIS A 165 -13.62 -10.64 -15.39
N ARG A 166 -13.73 -10.17 -16.64
CA ARG A 166 -13.21 -10.89 -17.79
C ARG A 166 -11.70 -11.10 -17.67
N ILE A 167 -10.94 -10.04 -17.42
CA ILE A 167 -9.48 -10.10 -17.33
C ILE A 167 -9.04 -11.04 -16.21
N CYS A 168 -9.62 -10.90 -15.02
CA CYS A 168 -9.33 -11.78 -13.90
C CYS A 168 -9.71 -13.23 -14.19
N SER A 169 -10.82 -13.50 -14.88
CA SER A 169 -11.22 -14.86 -15.23
C SER A 169 -10.29 -15.53 -16.24
N GLU A 170 -9.76 -14.77 -17.21
CA GLU A 170 -8.85 -15.31 -18.23
C GLU A 170 -7.41 -15.48 -17.70
N LEU A 171 -6.97 -14.64 -16.77
CA LEU A 171 -5.58 -14.57 -16.31
C LEU A 171 -5.35 -15.07 -14.88
N GLY A 172 -6.37 -15.61 -14.23
CA GLY A 172 -6.22 -16.27 -12.91
C GLY A 172 -6.22 -15.30 -11.72
N GLY A 173 -6.90 -14.16 -11.84
CA GLY A 173 -7.12 -13.19 -10.78
C GLY A 173 -6.20 -11.96 -10.82
N GLU A 174 -6.57 -10.94 -10.05
CA GLU A 174 -5.95 -9.61 -10.11
C GLU A 174 -4.45 -9.64 -9.81
N VAL A 175 -4.01 -10.36 -8.77
CA VAL A 175 -2.59 -10.44 -8.41
C VAL A 175 -1.76 -11.00 -9.57
N GLN A 176 -2.26 -12.01 -10.28
CA GLN A 176 -1.56 -12.58 -11.44
C GLN A 176 -1.47 -11.56 -12.57
N VAL A 177 -2.57 -10.84 -12.83
CA VAL A 177 -2.63 -9.79 -13.86
C VAL A 177 -1.60 -8.69 -13.58
N LEU A 178 -1.53 -8.20 -12.33
CA LEU A 178 -0.70 -7.06 -11.97
C LEU A 178 0.77 -7.42 -11.74
N THR A 179 1.10 -8.67 -11.43
CA THR A 179 2.46 -9.06 -11.04
C THR A 179 3.17 -10.02 -11.97
N LYS A 180 2.43 -10.79 -12.79
CA LYS A 180 3.03 -11.85 -13.64
C LYS A 180 2.65 -11.77 -15.11
N ALA A 181 1.49 -11.21 -15.46
CA ALA A 181 1.06 -11.13 -16.85
C ALA A 181 1.99 -10.20 -17.65
N GLY A 182 2.50 -10.71 -18.78
CA GLY A 182 3.31 -9.92 -19.70
C GLY A 182 2.47 -8.95 -20.52
N THR A 183 3.08 -7.86 -20.97
CA THR A 183 2.44 -6.83 -21.80
C THR A 183 1.78 -7.42 -23.04
N ALA A 184 2.42 -8.37 -23.74
CA ALA A 184 1.86 -9.04 -24.91
C ALA A 184 0.54 -9.77 -24.61
N THR A 185 0.45 -10.47 -23.47
CA THR A 185 -0.78 -11.15 -23.03
C THR A 185 -1.89 -10.15 -22.75
N LEU A 186 -1.55 -9.04 -22.07
CA LEU A 186 -2.50 -7.97 -21.76
C LEU A 186 -3.02 -7.28 -23.03
N SER A 187 -2.13 -6.98 -23.98
CA SER A 187 -2.49 -6.37 -25.27
C SER A 187 -3.45 -7.25 -26.08
N GLY A 188 -3.14 -8.53 -26.25
CA GLY A 188 -4.00 -9.46 -27.00
C GLY A 188 -5.37 -9.66 -26.34
N LEU A 189 -5.45 -9.54 -25.01
CA LEU A 189 -6.73 -9.53 -24.30
C LEU A 189 -7.49 -8.21 -24.46
N GLY A 190 -6.77 -7.09 -24.45
CA GLY A 190 -7.29 -5.75 -24.68
C GLY A 190 -8.03 -5.65 -26.02
N GLU A 191 -7.42 -6.13 -27.10
CA GLU A 191 -8.03 -6.14 -28.45
C GLU A 191 -9.36 -6.91 -28.50
N ARG A 192 -9.49 -8.00 -27.74
CA ARG A 192 -10.74 -8.78 -27.64
C ARG A 192 -11.77 -8.14 -26.70
N THR A 193 -11.33 -7.32 -25.77
CA THR A 193 -12.15 -6.72 -24.72
C THR A 193 -12.70 -5.37 -25.15
N TRP A 194 -11.89 -4.62 -25.90
CA TRP A 194 -12.21 -3.33 -26.46
C TRP A 194 -11.78 -3.34 -27.94
N PRO A 195 -12.53 -4.02 -28.82
CA PRO A 195 -12.23 -3.95 -30.24
C PRO A 195 -12.27 -2.49 -30.67
N SER A 196 -11.18 -2.02 -31.30
CA SER A 196 -11.16 -0.69 -31.90
C SER A 196 -12.35 -0.54 -32.84
N PRO A 197 -12.99 0.65 -32.89
CA PRO A 197 -14.11 0.91 -33.77
C PRO A 197 -13.78 0.70 -35.25
#